data_AF-S3BUE8-F1
#
_entry.id   AF-S3BUE8-F1
#
_cell.length_a   1.000
_cell.length_b   1.000
_cell.length_c   1.000
_cell.angle_alpha   90.00
_cell.angle_beta   90.00
_cell.angle_gamma   90.00
#
_symmetry.space_group_name_H-M   'P 1'
#
loop_
_entity.id
_entity.type
_entity.pdbx_description
1 polymer ?
#
loop_
_entity_poly.entity_id
_entity_poly.type
_entity_poly.pdbx_seq_one_letter_code
_entity_poly.pdbx_strand_id
1 'polypeptide(L)'
;MCFGATCSTCSKKSWRGCGRHIPQALAGVSDADLCSCEPRVTVDGKDYPPMAAVSIPGASFISSLFGWGGASKQQAEQAKKGEL
;
A
#
# COMPACT_ATOMS: atom_id res chain seq x y z
N MET A 1 -8.80 8.87 5.91
CA MET A 1 -9.31 9.39 4.61
C MET A 1 -8.39 8.87 3.52
N CYS A 2 -8.92 8.37 2.39
CA CYS A 2 -8.07 7.92 1.29
C CYS A 2 -7.89 9.05 0.27
N PHE A 3 -6.73 9.13 -0.35
CA PHE A 3 -6.41 10.13 -1.36
C PHE A 3 -5.58 9.51 -2.49
N GLY A 4 -5.66 10.11 -3.67
CA GLY A 4 -4.86 9.70 -4.83
C GLY A 4 -3.37 9.99 -4.62
N ALA A 5 -2.53 9.01 -4.93
CA ALA A 5 -1.07 9.08 -4.83
C ALA A 5 -0.43 8.53 -6.11
N THR A 6 0.88 8.71 -6.25
CA THR A 6 1.64 8.10 -7.33
C THR A 6 2.40 6.89 -6.80
N CYS A 7 2.34 5.77 -7.53
CA CYS A 7 3.10 4.58 -7.18
C CYS A 7 4.60 4.82 -7.46
N SER A 8 5.47 4.61 -6.48
CA SER A 8 6.92 4.77 -6.64
C SER A 8 7.55 3.69 -7.51
N THR A 9 6.83 2.58 -7.77
CA THR A 9 7.33 1.43 -8.55
C THR A 9 7.04 1.57 -10.04
N CYS A 10 5.80 1.92 -10.41
CA CYS A 10 5.37 2.02 -11.81
C CYS A 10 5.03 3.45 -12.26
N SER A 11 5.15 4.44 -11.37
CA SER A 11 4.86 5.86 -11.64
C SER A 11 3.42 6.18 -12.05
N LYS A 12 2.50 5.21 -11.94
CA LYS A 12 1.07 5.36 -12.24
C LYS A 12 0.26 5.84 -11.03
N LYS A 13 -0.99 6.24 -11.26
CA LYS A 13 -1.92 6.65 -10.20
C LYS A 13 -2.32 5.46 -9.33
N SER A 14 -2.18 5.64 -8.04
CA SER A 14 -2.55 4.71 -6.97
C SER A 14 -3.22 5.52 -5.86
N TRP A 15 -3.41 4.93 -4.68
CA TRP A 15 -4.08 5.55 -3.56
C TRP A 15 -3.29 5.29 -2.27
N ARG A 16 -3.59 6.09 -1.25
CA ARG A 16 -3.10 5.95 0.12
C ARG A 16 -4.26 6.07 1.09
N GLY A 17 -4.19 5.37 2.23
CA GLY A 17 -5.20 5.46 3.28
C GLY A 17 -5.67 4.09 3.77
N CYS A 18 -6.90 4.01 4.28
CA CYS A 18 -7.45 2.80 4.91
C CYS A 18 -8.11 1.79 3.94
N GLY A 19 -8.13 2.05 2.63
CA GLY A 19 -8.68 1.13 1.62
C GLY A 19 -10.21 1.16 1.47
N ARG A 20 -10.96 1.77 2.39
CA ARG A 20 -12.43 1.88 2.28
C ARG A 20 -12.93 2.99 1.34
N HIS A 21 -12.05 3.91 0.95
CA HIS A 21 -12.42 5.07 0.13
C HIS A 21 -11.63 5.12 -1.19
N ILE A 22 -11.15 3.97 -1.66
CA ILE A 22 -10.41 3.87 -2.93
C ILE A 22 -11.21 4.38 -4.13
N PRO A 23 -12.51 4.04 -4.30
CA PRO A 23 -13.29 4.52 -5.45
C PRO A 23 -13.34 6.05 -5.52
N GLN A 24 -13.40 6.71 -4.36
CA GLN A 24 -13.42 8.16 -4.27
C GLN A 24 -12.02 8.77 -4.44
N ALA A 25 -10.97 8.09 -3.95
CA ALA A 25 -9.58 8.53 -4.08
C ALA A 25 -9.07 8.48 -5.53
N LEU A 26 -9.62 7.56 -6.34
CA LEU A 26 -9.27 7.34 -7.74
C LEU A 26 -10.37 7.83 -8.71
N ALA A 27 -11.36 8.58 -8.22
CA ALA A 27 -12.43 9.10 -9.06
C ALA A 27 -11.86 9.95 -10.21
N GLY A 28 -12.23 9.62 -11.45
CA GLY A 28 -11.77 10.32 -12.65
C GLY A 28 -10.41 9.87 -13.21
N VAL A 29 -9.75 8.87 -12.60
CA VAL A 29 -8.55 8.24 -13.18
C VAL A 29 -8.98 7.14 -14.15
N SER A 30 -8.39 7.12 -15.35
CA SER A 30 -8.65 6.06 -16.34
C SER A 30 -7.95 4.74 -15.95
N ASP A 31 -8.46 3.60 -16.40
CA ASP A 31 -7.83 2.29 -16.15
C ASP A 31 -6.39 2.19 -16.67
N ALA A 32 -6.06 2.93 -17.74
CA ALA A 32 -4.70 2.97 -18.29
C ALA A 32 -3.71 3.66 -17.34
N ASP A 33 -4.17 4.71 -16.66
CA ASP A 33 -3.40 5.52 -15.71
C ASP A 33 -3.35 4.91 -14.31
N LEU A 34 -4.18 3.91 -14.02
CA LEU A 34 -4.15 3.17 -12.76
C LEU A 34 -2.93 2.26 -12.67
N CYS A 35 -2.37 2.20 -11.46
CA CYS A 35 -1.29 1.31 -11.10
C CYS A 35 -1.64 -0.14 -11.43
N SER A 36 -0.70 -0.86 -12.04
CA SER A 36 -0.89 -2.26 -12.46
C SER A 36 -0.02 -3.21 -11.64
N CYS A 37 0.49 -2.76 -10.48
CA CYS A 37 1.29 -3.59 -9.59
C CYS A 37 0.42 -4.59 -8.82
N GLU A 38 0.97 -5.74 -8.48
CA GLU A 38 0.39 -6.68 -7.50
C GLU A 38 0.97 -6.43 -6.09
N PRO A 39 0.25 -6.80 -5.01
CA PRO A 39 -1.07 -7.43 -4.99
C PRO A 39 -2.21 -6.41 -5.11
N ARG A 40 -3.26 -6.77 -5.83
CA ARG A 40 -4.48 -5.96 -5.94
C ARG A 40 -5.33 -6.08 -4.67
N VAL A 41 -6.18 -5.08 -4.43
CA VAL A 41 -7.13 -5.07 -3.32
C VAL A 41 -8.55 -5.00 -3.87
N THR A 42 -9.38 -5.96 -3.48
CA THR A 42 -10.79 -5.97 -3.84
C THR A 42 -11.62 -5.19 -2.81
N VAL A 43 -12.36 -4.18 -3.27
CA VAL A 43 -13.27 -3.37 -2.45
C VAL A 43 -14.62 -3.31 -3.15
N ASP A 44 -15.69 -3.68 -2.46
CA ASP A 44 -17.06 -3.70 -3.02
C ASP A 44 -17.16 -4.49 -4.34
N GLY A 45 -16.42 -5.60 -4.44
CA GLY A 45 -16.39 -6.46 -5.63
C GLY A 45 -15.61 -5.88 -6.82
N LYS A 46 -14.96 -4.72 -6.67
CA LYS A 46 -14.08 -4.13 -7.68
C LYS A 46 -12.63 -4.28 -7.28
N ASP A 47 -11.80 -4.66 -8.23
CA ASP A 47 -10.38 -4.86 -8.03
C ASP A 47 -9.62 -3.54 -8.26
N TYR A 48 -8.88 -3.10 -7.25
CA TYR A 48 -8.14 -1.85 -7.27
C TYR A 48 -6.64 -2.10 -7.09
N PRO A 49 -5.78 -1.17 -7.57
CA PRO A 49 -4.35 -1.28 -7.36
C PRO A 49 -3.97 -1.38 -5.88
N PRO A 50 -2.77 -1.90 -5.55
CA PRO A 50 -2.22 -1.79 -4.22
C PRO A 50 -2.15 -0.33 -3.82
N MET A 51 -2.18 -0.11 -2.51
CA MET A 51 -1.75 1.17 -1.95
C MET A 51 -0.33 1.45 -2.45
N ALA A 52 -0.03 2.69 -2.84
CA ALA A 52 1.33 3.04 -3.24
C ALA A 52 2.27 2.60 -2.10
N ALA A 53 3.34 1.85 -2.38
CA ALA A 53 4.31 1.49 -1.37
C ALA A 53 5.27 2.67 -1.19
N VAL A 54 5.65 3.02 0.05
CA VAL A 54 6.87 3.81 0.21
C VAL A 54 7.99 2.79 0.07
N SER A 55 8.74 2.81 -1.02
CA SER A 55 10.05 2.18 -1.00
C SER A 55 10.84 2.94 0.05
N ILE A 56 11.13 2.30 1.18
CA ILE A 56 12.05 2.82 2.18
C ILE A 56 13.40 2.21 1.83
N PRO A 57 14.20 2.84 0.95
CA PRO A 57 15.56 2.40 0.73
C PRO A 57 16.31 2.54 2.06
N GLY A 58 16.78 1.42 2.63
CA GLY A 58 17.62 1.44 3.83
C GLY A 58 17.08 0.77 5.09
N ALA A 59 15.89 0.17 5.10
CA ALA A 59 15.45 -0.63 6.26
C ALA A 59 16.13 -2.01 6.36
N SER A 60 16.91 -2.42 5.35
CA SER A 60 17.57 -3.74 5.29
C SER A 60 18.90 -3.82 6.04
N PHE A 61 19.51 -2.70 6.45
CA PHE A 61 20.81 -2.74 7.14
C PHE A 61 20.68 -2.80 8.68
N ILE A 62 19.51 -2.44 9.23
CA ILE A 62 19.29 -2.35 10.68
C ILE A 62 19.08 -3.74 11.32
N SER A 63 18.78 -4.75 10.50
CA SER A 63 18.67 -6.14 10.96
C SER A 63 20.01 -6.83 11.21
N SER A 64 21.14 -6.21 10.82
CA SER A 64 22.49 -6.78 10.99
C SER A 64 23.32 -6.09 12.09
N LEU A 65 22.75 -5.13 12.82
CA LEU A 65 23.46 -4.33 13.84
C LEU A 65 22.93 -4.43 15.27
N PHE A 66 21.89 -5.23 15.51
CA PHE A 66 21.52 -5.68 16.86
C PHE A 66 21.32 -7.19 16.84
N GLY A 67 22.44 -7.91 16.99
CA GLY A 67 22.41 -9.32 17.36
C GLY A 67 21.78 -9.50 18.74
N TRP A 68 21.17 -10.67 18.93
CA TRP A 68 20.82 -11.24 20.24
C TRP A 68 19.54 -10.73 20.93
N GLY A 69 18.41 -11.34 20.56
CA GLY A 69 17.31 -11.64 21.47
C GLY A 69 16.12 -10.67 21.52
N GLY A 70 15.03 -10.99 20.82
CA GLY A 70 13.71 -10.42 21.15
C GLY A 70 12.72 -10.28 19.99
N ALA A 71 11.71 -11.15 19.99
CA ALA A 71 10.31 -10.89 19.61
C ALA A 71 9.99 -9.81 18.53
N SER A 72 9.52 -10.32 17.39
CA SER A 72 8.19 -10.01 16.82
C SER A 72 7.98 -8.72 16.01
N LYS A 73 7.63 -8.96 14.74
CA LYS A 73 6.43 -8.42 14.07
C LYS A 73 6.49 -6.97 13.56
N GLN A 74 7.24 -6.72 12.49
CA GLN A 74 6.94 -5.62 11.54
C GLN A 74 7.21 -6.03 10.08
N GLN A 75 6.75 -7.21 9.68
CA GLN A 75 6.63 -7.59 8.28
C GLN A 75 5.32 -8.36 8.13
N ALA A 76 4.50 -7.94 7.16
CA ALA A 76 3.10 -8.33 6.93
C ALA A 76 2.09 -7.71 7.91
N GLU A 77 0.97 -7.20 7.36
CA GLU A 77 -0.22 -6.72 8.08
C GLU A 77 -0.27 -5.21 8.43
N GLN A 78 -0.16 -4.31 7.44
CA GLN A 78 -0.94 -3.06 7.44
C GLN A 78 -2.08 -3.12 6.42
N ALA A 79 -2.66 -4.32 6.28
CA ALA A 79 -3.81 -4.64 5.45
C ALA A 79 -4.85 -5.41 6.27
N LYS A 80 -5.21 -4.92 7.47
CA LYS A 80 -6.49 -5.15 8.13
C LYS A 80 -6.52 -4.46 9.49
N LYS A 81 -7.74 -4.20 9.95
CA LYS A 81 -8.14 -3.64 11.25
C LYS A 81 -8.30 -2.12 11.31
N GLY A 82 -9.28 -1.64 10.56
CA GLY A 82 -10.31 -0.85 11.23
C GLY A 82 -11.17 -1.76 12.12
N GLU A 83 -11.87 -1.11 13.06
CA GLU A 83 -13.03 -1.60 13.82
C GLU A 83 -12.77 -2.11 15.25
N LEU A 84 -13.40 -1.34 16.15
CA LEU A 84 -13.64 -1.41 17.60
C LEU A 84 -12.46 -1.54 18.57
#